data_AF-A0AB39MFA2-F1
#
_entry.id   AF-A0AB39MFA2-F1
#
_cell.length_a   1.000
_cell.length_b   1.000
_cell.length_c   1.000
_cell.angle_alpha   90.00
_cell.angle_beta   90.00
_cell.angle_gamma   90.00
#
_symmetry.space_group_name_H-M   'P 1'
#
loop_
_entity.id
_entity.type
_entity.pdbx_description
1 polymer ?
#
loop_
_entity_poly.entity_id
_entity_poly.type
_entity_poly.pdbx_seq_one_letter_code
_entity_poly.pdbx_strand_id
1 'polypeptide(L)'
;MGIGERVATRVDAMDSVRAVYLKILASQGIVKQDISGLSLEELEDTIDRLNAAIANPDQFPRVKLSLSAGKLQAVVTDGGEQGQFGVLPTLLEQKGVILARIRELRGKEQIESLQDLIGQVSDPDVRVALKQQLTELERASGELRGQARELALAQASARDDQERSLRLLKVEVMERRWAVWQKFLARESIATLVGAILLIALTALMGIAMFTHVAPIEVLSNSFLMILGYFFGQASGQRTSSSVDSPTPLPVTFSSASSATLSNTDDDIW
;
A
#
# COMPACT_ATOMS: atom_id res chain seq x y z
N MET A 1 -10.19 8.26 4.23
CA MET A 1 -9.40 7.33 3.40
C MET A 1 -8.08 7.03 4.09
N GLY A 2 -7.95 5.86 4.71
CA GLY A 2 -6.83 5.52 5.59
C GLY A 2 -5.58 5.05 4.85
N ILE A 3 -4.41 5.31 5.42
CA ILE A 3 -3.09 4.89 4.89
C ILE A 3 -3.00 3.34 4.78
N GLY A 4 -3.86 2.60 5.49
CA GLY A 4 -3.99 1.14 5.42
C GLY A 4 -4.58 0.59 4.16
N GLU A 5 -5.77 1.07 3.86
CA GLU A 5 -6.51 0.72 2.65
C GLU A 5 -5.68 1.02 1.41
N ARG A 6 -4.93 2.14 1.43
CA ARG A 6 -4.00 2.57 0.37
C ARG A 6 -2.78 1.66 0.15
N VAL A 7 -2.36 0.85 1.13
CA VAL A 7 -1.19 -0.03 0.97
C VAL A 7 -1.61 -1.40 0.44
N ALA A 8 -2.68 -1.99 0.98
CA ALA A 8 -3.21 -3.27 0.48
C ALA A 8 -3.71 -3.13 -0.97
N THR A 9 -4.46 -2.07 -1.28
CA THR A 9 -4.85 -1.76 -2.67
C THR A 9 -3.66 -1.46 -3.57
N ARG A 10 -2.54 -0.95 -3.02
CA ARG A 10 -1.33 -0.67 -3.80
C ARG A 10 -0.55 -1.94 -4.14
N VAL A 11 -0.49 -2.93 -3.25
CA VAL A 11 0.18 -4.22 -3.53
C VAL A 11 -0.58 -4.98 -4.62
N ASP A 12 -1.90 -5.16 -4.46
CA ASP A 12 -2.75 -5.82 -5.47
C ASP A 12 -2.74 -5.08 -6.83
N ALA A 13 -2.65 -3.75 -6.78
CA ALA A 13 -2.49 -2.92 -7.96
C ALA A 13 -1.16 -3.14 -8.68
N MET A 14 -0.05 -3.25 -7.95
CA MET A 14 1.28 -3.48 -8.54
C MET A 14 1.38 -4.87 -9.16
N ASP A 15 0.76 -5.88 -8.52
CA ASP A 15 0.68 -7.22 -9.09
C ASP A 15 -0.17 -7.25 -10.37
N SER A 16 -1.25 -6.48 -10.41
CA SER A 16 -2.08 -6.34 -11.61
C SER A 16 -1.33 -5.66 -12.77
N VAL A 17 -0.58 -4.59 -12.48
CA VAL A 17 0.27 -3.90 -13.47
C VAL A 17 1.38 -4.83 -13.97
N ARG A 18 2.04 -5.54 -13.05
CA ARG A 18 3.09 -6.50 -13.35
C ARG A 18 2.58 -7.62 -14.26
N ALA A 19 1.42 -8.19 -13.96
CA ALA A 19 0.82 -9.25 -14.76
C ALA A 19 0.52 -8.81 -16.21
N VAL A 20 0.09 -7.56 -16.41
CA VAL A 20 -0.12 -6.98 -17.75
C VAL A 20 1.21 -6.85 -18.49
N TYR A 21 2.23 -6.27 -17.84
CA TYR A 21 3.55 -6.12 -18.46
C TYR A 21 4.22 -7.46 -18.78
N LEU A 22 4.12 -8.45 -17.90
CA LEU A 22 4.67 -9.78 -18.18
C LEU A 22 4.03 -10.42 -19.41
N LYS A 23 2.73 -10.22 -19.64
CA LYS A 23 2.06 -10.69 -20.86
C LYS A 23 2.57 -9.95 -22.10
N ILE A 24 2.76 -8.64 -22.03
CA ILE A 24 3.29 -7.83 -23.13
C ILE A 24 4.74 -8.22 -23.46
N LEU A 25 5.58 -8.40 -22.43
CA LEU A 25 6.97 -8.82 -22.61
C LEU A 25 7.07 -10.24 -23.17
N ALA A 26 6.17 -11.14 -22.76
CA ALA A 26 6.08 -12.49 -23.30
C ALA A 26 5.63 -12.51 -24.77
N SER A 27 4.63 -11.70 -25.14
CA SER A 27 4.17 -11.63 -26.54
C SER A 27 5.21 -11.03 -27.49
N GLN A 28 6.08 -10.16 -26.98
CA GLN A 28 7.21 -9.60 -27.73
C GLN A 28 8.45 -10.49 -27.72
N GLY A 29 8.40 -11.66 -27.07
CA GLY A 29 9.54 -12.58 -26.98
C GLY A 29 10.73 -12.02 -26.18
N ILE A 30 10.50 -11.02 -25.32
CA ILE A 30 11.54 -10.42 -24.47
C ILE A 30 11.76 -11.26 -23.22
N VAL A 31 10.69 -11.87 -22.69
CA VAL A 31 10.74 -12.73 -21.50
C VAL A 31 9.98 -14.02 -21.79
N LYS A 32 10.61 -15.17 -21.57
CA LYS A 32 9.91 -16.47 -21.60
C LYS A 32 9.24 -16.71 -20.23
N GLN A 33 8.03 -17.28 -20.22
CA GLN A 33 7.27 -17.54 -18.98
C GLN A 33 7.98 -18.49 -18.02
N ASP A 34 8.84 -19.37 -18.54
CA ASP A 34 9.68 -20.24 -17.72
C ASP A 34 11.16 -19.96 -17.98
N ILE A 35 11.81 -19.34 -16.99
CA ILE A 35 13.24 -19.03 -16.98
C ILE A 35 14.05 -20.25 -16.49
N SER A 36 13.40 -21.22 -15.85
CA SER A 36 14.04 -22.35 -15.17
C SER A 36 14.65 -23.35 -16.15
N GLY A 37 14.02 -23.53 -17.30
CA GLY A 37 14.42 -24.50 -18.34
C GLY A 37 15.36 -23.95 -19.42
N LEU A 38 15.79 -22.68 -19.34
CA LEU A 38 16.62 -22.05 -20.37
C LEU A 38 18.10 -22.39 -20.21
N SER A 39 18.80 -22.54 -21.33
CA SER A 39 20.26 -22.68 -21.36
C SER A 39 20.97 -21.37 -21.01
N LEU A 40 22.26 -21.44 -20.68
CA LEU A 40 23.06 -20.24 -20.40
C LEU A 40 23.07 -19.26 -21.59
N GLU A 41 23.25 -19.77 -22.80
CA GLU A 41 23.26 -18.99 -24.03
C GLU A 41 21.90 -18.31 -24.30
N GLU A 42 20.79 -19.03 -24.08
CA GLU A 42 19.45 -18.45 -24.20
C GLU A 42 19.18 -17.36 -23.15
N LEU A 43 19.69 -17.52 -21.93
CA LEU A 43 19.55 -16.51 -20.87
C LEU A 43 20.39 -15.27 -21.14
N GLU A 44 21.58 -15.43 -21.73
CA GLU A 44 22.44 -14.32 -22.17
C GLU A 44 21.77 -13.53 -23.30
N ASP A 45 21.22 -14.21 -24.32
CA ASP A 45 20.46 -13.54 -25.38
C ASP A 45 19.15 -12.88 -24.85
N THR A 46 18.50 -13.50 -23.85
CA THR A 46 17.33 -12.90 -23.19
C THR A 46 17.72 -11.63 -22.44
N ILE A 47 18.87 -11.60 -21.76
CA ILE A 47 19.29 -10.39 -21.03
C ILE A 47 19.70 -9.26 -21.96
N ASP A 48 20.25 -9.57 -23.14
CA ASP A 48 20.59 -8.56 -24.14
C ASP A 48 19.33 -7.92 -24.73
N ARG A 49 18.32 -8.73 -25.06
CA ARG A 49 16.99 -8.23 -25.44
C ARG A 49 16.36 -7.38 -24.34
N LEU A 50 16.49 -7.80 -23.08
CA LEU A 50 15.99 -7.06 -21.93
C LEU A 50 16.75 -5.75 -21.70
N ASN A 51 18.07 -5.73 -21.91
CA ASN A 51 18.88 -4.52 -21.83
C ASN A 51 18.48 -3.51 -22.93
N ALA A 52 18.23 -3.98 -24.15
CA ALA A 52 17.72 -3.14 -25.24
C ALA A 52 16.34 -2.54 -24.90
N ALA A 53 15.46 -3.33 -24.26
CA ALA A 53 14.16 -2.87 -23.77
C ALA A 53 14.29 -1.87 -22.60
N ILE A 54 15.26 -2.06 -21.70
CA ILE A 54 15.55 -1.13 -20.60
C ILE A 54 16.13 0.19 -21.12
N ALA A 55 16.92 0.14 -22.20
CA ALA A 55 17.48 1.33 -22.84
C ALA A 55 16.40 2.20 -23.51
N ASN A 56 15.29 1.59 -23.94
CA ASN A 56 14.18 2.27 -24.61
C ASN A 56 12.84 1.97 -23.92
N PRO A 57 12.65 2.36 -22.64
CA PRO A 57 11.47 1.97 -21.87
C PRO A 57 10.19 2.68 -22.38
N ASP A 58 10.33 3.78 -23.10
CA ASP A 58 9.21 4.54 -23.68
C ASP A 58 8.57 3.87 -24.91
N GLN A 59 9.18 2.83 -25.47
CA GLN A 59 8.57 2.05 -26.56
C GLN A 59 7.41 1.17 -26.07
N PHE A 60 7.26 1.01 -24.75
CA PHE A 60 6.20 0.22 -24.14
C PHE A 60 5.03 1.10 -23.74
N PRO A 61 3.80 0.61 -23.93
CA PRO A 61 2.63 1.38 -23.54
C PRO A 61 2.55 1.47 -22.02
N ARG A 62 2.09 2.61 -21.52
CA ARG A 62 1.97 2.84 -20.08
C ARG A 62 0.69 2.23 -19.53
N VAL A 63 0.73 1.79 -18.28
CA VAL A 63 -0.43 1.14 -17.64
C VAL A 63 -0.99 2.08 -16.57
N LYS A 64 -2.30 2.34 -16.65
CA LYS A 64 -3.05 3.09 -15.65
C LYS A 64 -3.90 2.12 -14.83
N LEU A 65 -3.97 2.35 -13.53
CA LEU A 65 -4.93 1.67 -12.68
C LEU A 65 -6.27 2.39 -12.78
N SER A 66 -7.30 1.65 -13.17
CA SER A 66 -8.68 2.14 -13.16
C SER A 66 -9.49 1.34 -12.15
N LEU A 67 -10.42 2.02 -11.46
CA LEU A 67 -11.38 1.37 -10.58
C LEU A 67 -12.68 1.21 -11.37
N SER A 68 -13.02 -0.02 -11.76
CA SER A 68 -14.25 -0.33 -12.49
C SER A 68 -15.06 -1.36 -11.72
N ALA A 69 -16.33 -1.05 -11.44
CA ALA A 69 -17.23 -1.90 -10.66
C ALA A 69 -16.65 -2.38 -9.30
N GLY A 70 -15.91 -1.51 -8.61
CA GLY A 70 -15.32 -1.83 -7.30
C GLY A 70 -14.07 -2.72 -7.34
N LYS A 71 -13.56 -3.09 -8.54
CA LYS A 71 -12.30 -3.82 -8.71
C LYS A 71 -11.23 -2.92 -9.32
N LEU A 72 -10.00 -3.03 -8.82
CA LEU A 72 -8.82 -2.43 -9.45
C LEU A 72 -8.45 -3.24 -10.69
N GLN A 73 -8.36 -2.58 -11.83
CA GLN A 73 -7.94 -3.19 -13.08
C GLN A 73 -6.83 -2.35 -13.72
N ALA A 74 -5.79 -3.03 -14.17
CA ALA A 74 -4.71 -2.44 -14.95
C ALA A 74 -5.16 -2.33 -16.41
N VAL A 75 -5.18 -1.11 -16.94
CA VAL A 75 -5.59 -0.80 -18.32
C VAL A 75 -4.43 -0.13 -19.04
N VAL A 76 -4.17 -0.57 -20.27
CA VAL A 76 -3.13 -0.01 -21.14
C VAL A 76 -3.62 1.32 -21.71
N THR A 77 -2.80 2.37 -21.66
CA THR A 77 -3.15 3.72 -22.11
C THR A 77 -2.04 4.34 -22.95
N ASP A 78 -2.43 5.06 -24.02
CA ASP A 78 -1.50 5.72 -24.95
C ASP A 78 -1.13 7.17 -24.55
N GLY A 79 -1.56 7.66 -23.38
CA GLY A 79 -1.28 9.03 -22.92
C GLY A 79 -0.15 9.10 -21.89
N GLY A 80 0.42 10.29 -21.65
CA GLY A 80 1.45 10.55 -20.63
C GLY A 80 0.92 11.30 -19.39
N GLU A 81 -0.20 10.84 -18.82
CA GLU A 81 -0.81 11.49 -17.65
C GLU A 81 -0.11 11.11 -16.33
N GLN A 82 -0.26 11.96 -15.31
CA GLN A 82 0.20 11.67 -13.95
C GLN A 82 -0.53 10.45 -13.36
N GLY A 83 0.20 9.56 -12.68
CA GLY A 83 -0.34 8.36 -12.05
C GLY A 83 -0.29 7.08 -12.91
N GLN A 84 0.50 7.07 -13.97
CA GLN A 84 0.76 5.89 -14.79
C GLN A 84 2.01 5.13 -14.34
N PHE A 85 1.98 3.81 -14.52
CA PHE A 85 3.09 2.92 -14.24
C PHE A 85 3.82 2.60 -15.53
N GLY A 86 5.13 2.86 -15.56
CA GLY A 86 6.01 2.43 -16.66
C GLY A 86 6.42 0.97 -16.53
N VAL A 87 6.95 0.41 -17.62
CA VAL A 87 7.42 -0.98 -17.70
C VAL A 87 8.73 -1.23 -16.94
N LEU A 88 9.51 -0.17 -16.70
CA LEU A 88 10.89 -0.25 -16.19
C LEU A 88 11.03 -1.02 -14.87
N PRO A 89 10.18 -0.84 -13.84
CA PRO A 89 10.27 -1.64 -12.61
C PRO A 89 10.15 -3.14 -12.88
N THR A 90 9.25 -3.54 -13.78
CA THR A 90 9.08 -4.94 -14.18
C THR A 90 10.28 -5.45 -14.96
N LEU A 91 10.85 -4.66 -15.88
CA LEU A 91 12.08 -5.04 -16.60
C LEU A 91 13.27 -5.26 -15.66
N LEU A 92 13.47 -4.36 -14.69
CA LEU A 92 14.56 -4.46 -13.72
C LEU A 92 14.40 -5.68 -12.80
N GLU A 93 13.18 -5.97 -12.38
CA GLU A 93 12.87 -7.17 -11.60
C GLU A 93 13.23 -8.43 -12.39
N GLN A 94 12.76 -8.54 -13.63
CA GLN A 94 13.06 -9.69 -14.51
C GLN A 94 14.56 -9.82 -14.78
N LYS A 95 15.27 -8.70 -14.96
CA LYS A 95 16.74 -8.69 -15.11
C LYS A 95 17.41 -9.28 -13.88
N GLY A 96 16.93 -8.95 -12.68
CA GLY A 96 17.44 -9.51 -11.42
C GLY A 96 17.28 -11.04 -11.37
N VAL A 97 16.11 -11.56 -11.74
CA VAL A 97 15.83 -13.00 -11.78
C VAL A 97 16.72 -13.73 -12.79
N ILE A 98 16.84 -13.20 -14.01
CA ILE A 98 17.68 -13.79 -15.07
C ILE A 98 19.15 -13.80 -14.66
N LEU A 99 19.67 -12.68 -14.11
CA LEU A 99 21.06 -12.60 -13.63
C LEU A 99 21.34 -13.56 -12.47
N ALA A 100 20.36 -13.82 -11.61
CA ALA A 100 20.51 -14.81 -10.55
C ALA A 100 20.65 -16.22 -11.14
N ARG A 101 19.84 -16.55 -12.16
CA ARG A 101 19.90 -17.84 -12.85
C ARG A 101 21.20 -18.04 -13.63
N ILE A 102 21.66 -17.03 -14.37
CA ILE A 102 22.95 -17.06 -15.09
C ILE A 102 24.10 -17.35 -14.10
N ARG A 103 24.11 -16.67 -12.95
CA ARG A 103 25.13 -16.90 -11.91
C ARG A 103 25.10 -18.33 -11.37
N GLU A 104 23.91 -18.91 -11.23
CA GLU A 104 23.77 -20.31 -10.81
C GLU A 104 24.32 -21.28 -11.85
N LEU A 105 23.94 -21.12 -13.12
CA LEU A 105 24.36 -22.01 -14.21
C LEU A 105 25.87 -21.91 -14.49
N ARG A 106 26.41 -20.68 -14.57
CA ARG A 106 27.85 -20.46 -14.77
C ARG A 106 28.67 -21.03 -13.62
N GLY A 107 28.15 -20.96 -12.38
CA GLY A 107 28.80 -21.60 -11.23
C GLY A 107 28.87 -23.12 -11.37
N LYS A 108 27.84 -23.77 -11.92
CA LYS A 108 27.84 -25.23 -12.15
C LYS A 108 28.79 -25.62 -13.28
N GLU A 109 28.75 -24.90 -14.40
CA GLU A 109 29.63 -25.14 -15.55
C GLU A 109 31.11 -24.95 -15.21
N GLN A 110 31.44 -23.94 -14.39
CA GLN A 110 32.81 -23.73 -13.90
C GLN A 110 33.28 -24.89 -13.01
N ILE A 111 32.40 -25.42 -12.17
CA ILE A 111 32.71 -26.57 -11.32
C ILE A 111 32.96 -27.81 -12.18
N GLU A 112 32.10 -28.08 -13.17
CA GLU A 112 32.27 -29.20 -14.11
C GLU A 112 33.57 -29.07 -14.92
N SER A 113 33.86 -27.87 -15.44
CA SER A 113 35.12 -27.59 -16.14
C SER A 113 36.36 -27.79 -15.25
N LEU A 114 36.30 -27.39 -13.98
CA LEU A 114 37.38 -27.64 -13.02
C LEU A 114 37.53 -29.13 -12.72
N GLN A 115 36.43 -29.89 -12.62
CA GLN A 115 36.49 -31.35 -12.46
C GLN A 115 37.16 -32.02 -13.67
N ASP A 116 36.85 -31.58 -14.89
CA ASP A 116 37.46 -32.08 -16.12
C ASP A 116 38.96 -31.75 -16.19
N LEU A 117 39.35 -30.51 -15.84
CA LEU A 117 40.75 -30.09 -15.73
C LEU A 117 41.53 -30.93 -14.71
N ILE A 118 40.93 -31.20 -13.54
CA ILE A 118 41.52 -32.07 -12.53
C ILE A 118 41.69 -33.50 -13.06
N GLY A 119 40.73 -33.98 -13.87
CA GLY A 119 40.83 -35.28 -14.55
C GLY A 119 42.05 -35.42 -15.47
N GLN A 120 42.53 -34.31 -16.05
CA GLN A 120 43.67 -34.26 -16.96
C GLN A 120 45.04 -34.17 -16.26
N VAL A 121 45.07 -33.91 -14.94
CA VAL A 121 46.32 -33.81 -14.17
C VAL A 121 46.99 -35.18 -14.05
N SER A 122 48.23 -35.32 -14.55
CA SER A 122 48.94 -36.61 -14.61
C SER A 122 49.38 -37.15 -13.25
N ASP A 123 49.62 -36.27 -12.28
CA ASP A 123 50.02 -36.63 -10.92
C ASP A 123 48.80 -37.05 -10.07
N PRO A 124 48.76 -38.31 -9.57
CA PRO A 124 47.63 -38.82 -8.81
C PRO A 124 47.46 -38.14 -7.44
N ASP A 125 48.56 -37.74 -6.77
CA ASP A 125 48.50 -37.14 -5.44
C ASP A 125 47.98 -35.70 -5.52
N VAL A 126 48.45 -34.94 -6.54
CA VAL A 126 47.95 -33.58 -6.83
C VAL A 126 46.48 -33.62 -7.25
N ARG A 127 46.07 -34.62 -8.03
CA ARG A 127 44.67 -34.82 -8.43
C ARG A 127 43.76 -35.06 -7.22
N VAL A 128 44.18 -35.89 -6.27
CA VAL A 128 43.40 -36.17 -5.05
C VAL A 128 43.27 -34.91 -4.20
N ALA A 129 44.36 -34.16 -4.00
CA ALA A 129 44.34 -32.92 -3.24
C ALA A 129 43.41 -31.86 -3.86
N LEU A 130 43.47 -31.67 -5.19
CA LEU A 130 42.60 -30.72 -5.90
C LEU A 130 41.12 -31.13 -5.85
N LYS A 131 40.80 -32.44 -5.96
CA LYS A 131 39.42 -32.92 -5.79
C LYS A 131 38.88 -32.65 -4.40
N GLN A 132 39.69 -32.85 -3.36
CA GLN A 132 39.29 -32.56 -1.98
C GLN A 132 39.03 -31.06 -1.78
N GLN A 133 39.92 -30.20 -2.26
CA GLN A 133 39.73 -28.75 -2.18
C GLN A 133 38.48 -28.27 -2.92
N LEU A 134 38.22 -28.83 -4.11
CA LEU A 134 37.02 -28.49 -4.88
C LEU A 134 35.74 -28.95 -4.15
N THR A 135 35.75 -30.16 -3.60
CA THR A 135 34.62 -30.71 -2.83
C THR A 135 34.33 -29.85 -1.58
N GLU A 136 35.37 -29.40 -0.89
CA GLU A 136 35.23 -28.53 0.28
C GLU A 136 34.66 -27.15 -0.12
N LEU A 137 35.14 -26.58 -1.22
CA LEU A 137 34.64 -25.31 -1.74
C LEU A 137 33.18 -25.40 -2.19
N GLU A 138 32.79 -26.50 -2.83
CA GLU A 138 31.40 -26.80 -3.20
C GLU A 138 30.52 -26.90 -1.96
N ARG A 139 30.99 -27.59 -0.92
CA ARG A 139 30.27 -27.75 0.35
C ARG A 139 30.05 -26.41 1.05
N ALA A 140 31.10 -25.60 1.19
CA ALA A 140 31.04 -24.27 1.77
C ALA A 140 30.12 -23.32 0.97
N SER A 141 30.19 -23.37 -0.36
CA SER A 141 29.30 -22.58 -1.23
C SER A 141 27.84 -23.03 -1.11
N GLY A 142 27.60 -24.34 -1.00
CA GLY A 142 26.29 -24.92 -0.77
C GLY A 142 25.67 -24.47 0.56
N GLU A 143 26.47 -24.48 1.64
CA GLU A 143 26.04 -24.06 2.97
C GLU A 143 25.69 -22.56 3.00
N LEU A 144 26.53 -21.70 2.44
CA LEU A 144 26.24 -20.26 2.33
C LEU A 144 24.96 -19.99 1.53
N ARG A 145 24.70 -20.75 0.46
CA ARG A 145 23.44 -20.65 -0.29
C ARG A 145 22.24 -21.13 0.53
N GLY A 146 22.42 -22.17 1.35
CA GLY A 146 21.41 -22.64 2.30
C GLY A 146 21.04 -21.55 3.30
N GLN A 147 22.04 -20.98 3.97
CA GLN A 147 21.87 -19.89 4.93
C GLN A 147 21.22 -18.65 4.28
N ALA A 148 21.63 -18.28 3.06
CA ALA A 148 21.02 -17.16 2.34
C ALA A 148 19.53 -17.41 2.01
N ARG A 149 19.15 -18.65 1.67
CA ARG A 149 17.75 -19.03 1.43
C ARG A 149 16.93 -19.00 2.71
N GLU A 150 17.46 -19.54 3.81
CA GLU A 150 16.80 -19.50 5.11
C GLU A 150 16.58 -18.06 5.58
N LEU A 151 17.59 -17.21 5.41
CA LEU A 151 17.50 -15.79 5.77
C LEU A 151 16.47 -15.06 4.90
N ALA A 152 16.39 -15.38 3.61
CA ALA A 152 15.38 -14.82 2.72
C ALA A 152 13.96 -15.26 3.10
N LEU A 153 13.75 -16.53 3.48
CA LEU A 153 12.47 -17.04 3.97
C LEU A 153 12.08 -16.38 5.30
N ALA A 154 13.01 -16.26 6.24
CA ALA A 154 12.79 -15.59 7.52
C ALA A 154 12.47 -14.09 7.34
N GLN A 155 13.12 -13.42 6.37
CA GLN A 155 12.80 -12.03 6.04
C GLN A 155 11.43 -11.88 5.37
N ALA A 156 11.04 -12.82 4.52
CA ALA A 156 9.71 -12.83 3.90
C ALA A 156 8.62 -13.02 4.96
N SER A 157 8.78 -13.99 5.88
CA SER A 157 7.81 -14.20 6.96
C SER A 157 7.75 -13.00 7.92
N ALA A 158 8.89 -12.41 8.27
CA ALA A 158 8.93 -11.22 9.12
C ALA A 158 8.23 -10.01 8.48
N ARG A 159 8.36 -9.84 7.15
CA ARG A 159 7.64 -8.79 6.41
C ARG A 159 6.13 -9.04 6.42
N ASP A 160 5.69 -10.26 6.21
CA ASP A 160 4.27 -10.62 6.27
C ASP A 160 3.66 -10.35 7.66
N ASP A 161 4.38 -10.69 8.73
CA ASP A 161 3.93 -10.42 10.09
C ASP A 161 3.92 -8.92 10.42
N GLN A 162 4.89 -8.17 9.90
CA GLN A 162 4.90 -6.71 9.98
C GLN A 162 3.70 -6.10 9.23
N GLU A 163 3.34 -6.64 8.07
CA GLU A 163 2.14 -6.19 7.35
C GLU A 163 0.85 -6.52 8.12
N ARG A 164 0.75 -7.71 8.71
CA ARG A 164 -0.42 -8.12 9.51
C ARG A 164 -0.61 -7.24 10.73
N SER A 165 0.45 -6.99 11.50
CA SER A 165 0.40 -6.11 12.66
C SER A 165 0.01 -4.68 12.29
N LEU A 166 0.52 -4.15 11.17
CA LEU A 166 0.07 -2.86 10.64
C LEU A 166 -1.42 -2.88 10.28
N ARG A 167 -1.92 -3.94 9.65
CA ARG A 167 -3.36 -4.08 9.32
C ARG A 167 -4.22 -4.07 10.59
N LEU A 168 -3.82 -4.79 11.64
CA LEU A 168 -4.54 -4.83 12.92
C LEU A 168 -4.58 -3.45 13.60
N LEU A 169 -3.42 -2.79 13.73
CA LEU A 169 -3.34 -1.43 14.30
C LEU A 169 -4.22 -0.43 13.54
N LYS A 170 -4.33 -0.59 12.21
CA LYS A 170 -5.16 0.27 11.37
C LYS A 170 -6.66 0.04 11.60
N VAL A 171 -7.10 -1.20 11.82
CA VAL A 171 -8.49 -1.51 12.15
C VAL A 171 -8.89 -0.82 13.45
N GLU A 172 -8.08 -0.95 14.50
CA GLU A 172 -8.35 -0.30 15.79
C GLU A 172 -8.44 1.23 15.69
N VAL A 173 -7.56 1.86 14.89
CA VAL A 173 -7.60 3.31 14.68
C VAL A 173 -8.84 3.74 13.87
N MET A 174 -9.27 2.92 12.91
CA MET A 174 -10.47 3.21 12.12
C MET A 174 -11.76 3.07 12.93
N GLU A 175 -11.85 2.07 13.81
CA GLU A 175 -12.99 1.93 14.74
C GLU A 175 -13.12 3.15 15.66
N ARG A 176 -12.00 3.62 16.22
CA ARG A 176 -11.99 4.83 17.06
C ARG A 176 -12.45 6.07 16.29
N ARG A 177 -12.00 6.23 15.03
CA ARG A 177 -12.42 7.35 14.17
C ARG A 177 -13.89 7.27 13.77
N TRP A 178 -14.39 6.08 13.44
CA TRP A 178 -15.79 5.88 13.07
C TRP A 178 -16.71 6.15 14.24
N ALA A 179 -16.35 5.69 15.45
CA ALA A 179 -17.10 5.98 16.67
C ALA A 179 -17.19 7.49 16.97
N VAL A 180 -16.11 8.25 16.69
CA VAL A 180 -16.13 9.71 16.83
C VAL A 180 -17.06 10.35 15.79
N TRP A 181 -16.98 9.94 14.53
CA TRP A 181 -17.88 10.43 13.47
C TRP A 181 -19.35 10.12 13.78
N GLN A 182 -19.66 8.91 14.23
CA GLN A 182 -21.00 8.52 14.63
C GLN A 182 -21.53 9.36 15.79
N LYS A 183 -20.67 9.70 16.77
CA LYS A 183 -21.02 10.62 17.86
C LYS A 183 -21.29 12.05 17.36
N PHE A 184 -20.59 12.52 16.32
CA PHE A 184 -20.87 13.80 15.69
C PHE A 184 -22.19 13.78 14.89
N LEU A 185 -22.43 12.73 14.09
CA LEU A 185 -23.69 12.56 13.36
C LEU A 185 -24.91 12.39 14.27
N ALA A 186 -24.72 11.81 15.46
CA ALA A 186 -25.80 11.66 16.44
C ALA A 186 -26.09 12.95 17.24
N ARG A 187 -25.17 13.93 17.24
CA ARG A 187 -25.27 15.12 18.09
C ARG A 187 -25.86 16.34 17.37
N GLU A 188 -25.77 16.40 16.04
CA GLU A 188 -26.50 17.40 15.25
C GLU A 188 -27.79 16.77 14.71
N SER A 189 -28.94 17.37 15.04
CA SER A 189 -30.26 16.88 14.65
C SER A 189 -30.30 16.60 13.15
N ILE A 190 -30.75 15.42 12.75
CA ILE A 190 -30.95 15.04 11.33
C ILE A 190 -31.74 16.13 10.57
N ALA A 191 -32.60 16.88 11.27
CA ALA A 191 -33.32 18.02 10.73
C ALA A 191 -32.42 19.19 10.26
N THR A 192 -31.33 19.51 10.98
CA THR A 192 -30.41 20.59 10.59
C THR A 192 -29.53 20.17 9.41
N LEU A 193 -29.13 18.90 9.37
CA LEU A 193 -28.37 18.33 8.24
C LEU A 193 -29.21 18.33 6.95
N VAL A 194 -30.46 17.84 7.04
CA VAL A 194 -31.39 17.82 5.91
C VAL A 194 -31.72 19.24 5.46
N GLY A 195 -31.93 20.17 6.39
CA GLY A 195 -32.13 21.58 6.08
C GLY A 195 -30.96 22.22 5.34
N ALA A 196 -29.72 21.97 5.80
CA ALA A 196 -28.51 22.51 5.16
C ALA A 196 -28.32 21.98 3.74
N ILE A 197 -28.54 20.67 3.52
CA ILE A 197 -28.45 20.06 2.18
C ILE A 197 -29.52 20.65 1.25
N LEU A 198 -30.75 20.81 1.74
CA LEU A 198 -31.86 21.38 0.96
C LEU A 198 -31.56 22.84 0.58
N LEU A 199 -30.93 23.60 1.48
CA LEU A 199 -30.56 25.00 1.26
C LEU A 199 -29.44 25.13 0.21
N ILE A 200 -28.44 24.26 0.26
CA ILE A 200 -27.38 24.18 -0.77
C ILE A 200 -27.99 23.84 -2.14
N ALA A 201 -28.87 22.83 -2.20
CA ALA A 201 -29.52 22.42 -3.44
C ALA A 201 -30.36 23.54 -4.06
N LEU A 202 -31.13 24.26 -3.24
CA LEU A 202 -31.97 25.36 -3.71
C LEU A 202 -31.15 26.57 -4.15
N THR A 203 -30.04 26.87 -3.46
CA THR A 203 -29.09 27.91 -3.87
C THR A 203 -28.44 27.58 -5.22
N ALA A 204 -28.04 26.32 -5.42
CA ALA A 204 -27.50 25.87 -6.70
C ALA A 204 -28.54 25.97 -7.82
N LEU A 205 -29.79 25.60 -7.56
CA LEU A 205 -30.89 25.70 -8.53
C LEU A 205 -31.14 27.16 -8.94
N MET A 206 -31.13 28.08 -7.97
CA MET A 206 -31.27 29.52 -8.21
C MET A 206 -30.11 30.07 -9.04
N GLY A 207 -28.88 29.62 -8.75
CA GLY A 207 -27.69 29.97 -9.54
C GLY A 207 -27.82 29.53 -11.00
N ILE A 208 -28.27 28.30 -11.23
CA ILE A 208 -28.50 27.78 -12.59
C ILE A 208 -29.61 28.57 -13.31
N ALA A 209 -30.69 28.93 -12.62
CA ALA A 209 -31.79 29.72 -13.18
C ALA A 209 -31.35 31.12 -13.63
N MET A 210 -30.41 31.76 -12.92
CA MET A 210 -29.82 33.03 -13.35
C MET A 210 -29.04 32.90 -14.66
N PHE A 211 -28.35 31.78 -14.89
CA PHE A 211 -27.64 31.54 -16.15
C PHE A 211 -28.59 31.26 -17.31
N THR A 212 -29.74 30.63 -17.07
CA THR A 212 -30.71 30.31 -18.13
C THR A 212 -31.69 31.43 -18.46
N HIS A 213 -31.63 32.59 -17.79
CA HIS A 213 -32.53 33.74 -17.99
C HIS A 213 -34.02 33.38 -17.84
N VAL A 214 -34.33 32.26 -17.19
CA VAL A 214 -35.70 31.87 -16.87
C VAL A 214 -36.08 32.62 -15.60
N ALA A 215 -37.14 33.44 -15.67
CA ALA A 215 -37.65 34.15 -14.50
C ALA A 215 -37.96 33.12 -13.39
N PRO A 216 -37.33 33.25 -12.20
CA PRO A 216 -37.58 32.30 -11.12
C PRO A 216 -39.06 32.41 -10.71
N ILE A 217 -39.71 31.25 -10.59
CA ILE A 217 -41.12 31.16 -10.20
C ILE A 217 -41.26 31.84 -8.83
N GLU A 218 -42.11 32.87 -8.71
CA GLU A 218 -42.29 33.67 -7.47
C GLU A 218 -42.58 32.80 -6.23
N VAL A 219 -43.25 31.66 -6.44
CA VAL A 219 -43.53 30.65 -5.42
C VAL A 219 -42.25 30.08 -4.79
N LEU A 220 -41.18 29.90 -5.58
CA LEU A 220 -39.90 29.35 -5.11
C LEU A 220 -39.13 30.38 -4.25
N SER A 221 -39.16 31.65 -4.65
CA SER A 221 -38.55 32.76 -3.90
C SER A 221 -39.27 32.98 -2.56
N ASN A 222 -40.60 32.95 -2.57
CA ASN A 222 -41.41 33.10 -1.35
C ASN A 222 -41.25 31.91 -0.40
N SER A 223 -41.19 30.68 -0.93
CA SER A 223 -40.95 29.48 -0.13
C SER A 223 -39.54 29.45 0.48
N PHE A 224 -38.53 29.92 -0.26
CA PHE A 224 -37.16 30.05 0.25
C PHE A 224 -37.09 31.01 1.44
N LEU A 225 -37.70 32.19 1.33
CA LEU A 225 -37.74 33.16 2.44
C LEU A 225 -38.48 32.62 3.65
N MET A 226 -39.54 31.82 3.46
CA MET A 226 -40.27 31.20 4.55
C MET A 226 -39.45 30.13 5.28
N ILE A 227 -38.72 29.29 4.53
CA ILE A 227 -37.81 28.27 5.09
C ILE A 227 -36.63 28.95 5.82
N LEU A 228 -36.05 30.00 5.24
CA LEU A 228 -34.98 30.77 5.85
C LEU A 228 -35.45 31.42 7.16
N GLY A 229 -36.64 32.02 7.17
CA GLY A 229 -37.26 32.61 8.36
C GLY A 229 -37.53 31.59 9.46
N TYR A 230 -37.94 30.37 9.11
CA TYR A 230 -38.13 29.27 10.07
C TYR A 230 -36.82 28.84 10.74
N PHE A 231 -35.75 28.62 9.94
CA PHE A 231 -34.45 28.24 10.49
C PHE A 231 -33.81 29.36 11.33
N PHE A 232 -33.93 30.62 10.90
CA PHE A 232 -33.43 31.75 11.70
C PHE A 232 -34.26 32.00 12.96
N GLY A 233 -35.57 31.85 12.90
CA GLY A 233 -36.46 31.97 14.07
C GLY A 233 -36.16 30.93 15.15
N GLN A 234 -35.82 29.69 14.75
CA GLN A 234 -35.42 28.64 15.69
C GLN A 234 -34.01 28.85 16.28
N ALA A 235 -33.06 29.40 15.52
CA ALA A 235 -31.71 29.68 16.01
C ALA A 235 -31.67 30.78 17.10
N SER A 236 -32.60 31.73 17.07
CA SER A 236 -32.71 32.79 18.09
C SER A 236 -33.49 32.40 19.36
N GLY A 237 -34.28 31.32 19.33
CA GLY A 237 -35.12 30.89 20.47
C GLY A 237 -34.37 30.17 21.60
N GLN A 238 -33.11 29.77 21.41
CA GLN A 238 -32.33 29.01 22.41
C GLN A 238 -31.56 29.87 23.43
N ARG A 239 -31.61 31.22 23.35
CA ARG A 239 -30.85 32.10 24.26
C ARG A 239 -31.59 32.56 25.52
N THR A 240 -32.83 32.16 25.75
CA THR A 240 -33.61 32.60 26.93
C THR A 240 -34.06 31.42 27.79
N SER A 241 -33.11 30.66 28.31
CA SER A 241 -33.34 29.77 29.46
C SER A 241 -32.02 29.56 30.22
N SER A 242 -31.42 30.64 30.71
CA SER A 242 -30.29 30.58 31.64
C SER A 242 -30.16 31.91 32.40
N SER A 243 -31.11 32.15 33.31
CA SER A 243 -30.90 32.94 34.52
C SER A 243 -32.18 32.93 35.35
N VAL A 244 -32.19 32.25 36.50
CA VAL A 244 -32.59 32.73 37.83
C VAL A 244 -32.49 31.53 38.77
N ASP A 245 -31.38 31.43 39.51
CA ASP A 245 -31.46 31.26 40.97
C ASP A 245 -30.06 31.43 41.61
N SER A 246 -29.99 32.33 42.59
CA SER A 246 -28.91 32.56 43.55
C SER A 246 -29.47 33.48 44.64
N PRO A 247 -28.93 33.57 45.88
CA PRO A 247 -27.95 32.75 46.61
C PRO A 247 -28.54 32.24 47.97
N THR A 248 -27.86 31.46 48.83
CA THR A 248 -27.04 31.89 50.01
C THR A 248 -27.05 30.73 51.05
N PRO A 249 -26.25 30.70 52.15
CA PRO A 249 -24.80 30.67 52.32
C PRO A 249 -24.26 29.34 52.93
N LEU A 250 -22.92 29.26 53.03
CA LEU A 250 -22.10 28.19 53.62
C LEU A 250 -22.34 27.98 55.13
N PRO A 251 -21.86 26.84 55.68
CA PRO A 251 -20.81 26.98 56.68
C PRO A 251 -19.54 26.19 56.34
N VAL A 252 -18.44 26.77 56.82
CA VAL A 252 -17.08 26.28 56.75
C VAL A 252 -16.86 25.22 57.83
N THR A 253 -16.22 24.10 57.50
CA THR A 253 -15.30 23.43 58.42
C THR A 253 -14.05 22.98 57.68
N PHE A 254 -12.93 23.53 58.14
CA PHE A 254 -11.58 23.02 57.92
C PHE A 254 -11.47 21.61 58.50
N SER A 255 -10.84 20.69 57.78
CA SER A 255 -9.90 19.76 58.42
C SER A 255 -8.87 19.23 57.42
N SER A 256 -7.67 19.14 57.95
CA SER A 256 -6.36 19.00 57.34
C SER A 256 -5.99 17.60 56.89
N ALA A 257 -5.02 17.57 55.97
CA ALA A 257 -3.91 16.62 55.87
C ALA A 257 -4.22 15.13 55.59
N SER A 258 -3.57 14.57 54.57
CA SER A 258 -2.29 13.87 54.73
C SER A 258 -2.15 12.73 53.70
N SER A 259 -0.94 12.63 53.13
CA SER A 259 -0.30 11.39 52.64
C SER A 259 -0.96 10.66 51.46
N ALA A 260 -0.42 10.67 50.24
CA ALA A 260 0.78 9.96 49.82
C ALA A 260 0.87 8.51 50.35
N THR A 261 0.48 7.54 49.52
CA THR A 261 1.06 6.20 49.53
C THR A 261 0.92 5.56 48.16
N LEU A 262 2.08 5.46 47.49
CA LEU A 262 2.34 4.49 46.43
C LEU A 262 2.14 3.09 47.00
N SER A 263 1.28 2.28 46.37
CA SER A 263 1.38 0.82 46.47
C SER A 263 2.22 0.34 45.31
N ASN A 264 3.52 0.20 45.57
CA ASN A 264 4.43 -0.59 44.74
C ASN A 264 4.04 -2.06 44.95
N THR A 265 3.70 -2.73 43.86
CA THR A 265 3.43 -4.17 43.85
C THR A 265 4.77 -4.90 43.83
N ASP A 266 4.89 -5.84 44.76
CA ASP A 266 5.85 -6.94 44.76
C ASP A 266 6.00 -7.56 43.37
N ASP A 267 7.21 -7.95 42.99
CA ASP A 267 7.48 -9.38 42.90
C ASP A 267 8.96 -9.64 42.59
N ASP A 268 9.54 -10.37 43.53
CA ASP A 268 10.79 -11.10 43.46
C ASP A 268 10.90 -11.95 42.20
N ILE A 269 12.02 -11.87 41.47
CA ILE A 269 12.62 -13.04 40.83
C ILE A 269 14.15 -12.93 40.98
N TRP A 270 14.68 -13.97 41.61
CA TRP A 270 16.09 -14.33 41.77
C TRP A 270 16.77 -14.70 40.45
#